data_AF-A0A444UWZ7-F1
#
_entry.id   AF-A0A444UWZ7-F1
#
_cell.length_a   1.000
_cell.length_b   1.000
_cell.length_c   1.000
_cell.angle_alpha   90.00
_cell.angle_beta   90.00
_cell.angle_gamma   90.00
#
_symmetry.space_group_name_H-M   'P 1'
#
loop_
_entity.id
_entity.type
_entity.pdbx_description
1 polymer ?
#
loop_
_entity_poly.entity_id
_entity_poly.type
_entity_poly.pdbx_seq_one_letter_code
_entity_poly.pdbx_strand_id
1 'polypeptide(L)'
;MVFQSGVEGAAAQHSLQCGVIVKRKYYAKKILYFLRQQNVLKSLKGFLVRSPDQHSPLEGAVLIDQYCNPLAEISLESISAQLEEITAKIKKTLQMRNPTHPSLRVADEDLEDLVLQRQVVCALNSVLYEQLQYKGNESDYYNPLNSYLHQVLTRRTGIPISLSVLYLTLAKKLGVKLEPVNFPNHFLLRWCQRSERSSDIYDYVYIDAFGKGKQLTAKECEYLIGHQVTSDYYSAVSTEEMLLRMVGNLLNIGKRGSGYNCVVYGWDAKCTMGLEWITTMRVHQLPNGPNQPFYNVLVPDGTSRYAAQDNLELHPSPLEISHPEVGRYFSEFRDSHYTANEQLQICYPEDLAHTTRITQELYSTLSTGSEQEGPAEPQMHPAVKSQSH
;
A
#
# COMPACT_ATOMS: atom_id res chain seq x y z
N MET A 1 11.00 23.00 -8.99
CA MET A 1 10.50 24.17 -9.76
C MET A 1 9.68 23.68 -10.94
N VAL A 2 8.65 24.44 -11.32
CA VAL A 2 7.96 24.36 -12.62
C VAL A 2 7.88 25.79 -13.16
N PHE A 3 8.18 26.00 -14.44
CA PHE A 3 8.19 27.32 -15.10
C PHE A 3 6.85 27.63 -15.78
N GLN A 4 6.52 28.92 -15.95
CA GLN A 4 5.58 29.38 -16.99
C GLN A 4 5.95 30.79 -17.49
N SER A 5 5.82 30.98 -18.82
CA SER A 5 6.12 32.19 -19.60
C SER A 5 5.11 33.32 -19.38
N GLY A 6 5.60 34.57 -19.43
CA GLY A 6 4.84 35.77 -19.09
C GLY A 6 3.82 36.26 -20.12
N VAL A 7 2.82 37.00 -19.62
CA VAL A 7 2.21 38.20 -20.20
C VAL A 7 1.66 39.02 -19.00
N GLU A 8 2.10 40.26 -18.84
CA GLU A 8 1.61 41.20 -17.82
C GLU A 8 0.25 41.81 -18.23
N GLY A 9 -0.62 42.03 -17.24
CA GLY A 9 -1.74 42.98 -17.33
C GLY A 9 -3.14 42.36 -17.49
N ALA A 10 -3.72 41.84 -16.39
CA ALA A 10 -5.17 41.71 -16.08
C ALA A 10 -5.50 40.58 -15.06
N ALA A 11 -4.52 39.99 -14.36
CA ALA A 11 -4.71 38.70 -13.67
C ALA A 11 -5.14 38.74 -12.18
N ALA A 12 -5.28 39.91 -11.54
CA ALA A 12 -5.44 39.96 -10.08
C ALA A 12 -6.85 39.54 -9.58
N GLN A 13 -7.93 39.85 -10.30
CA GLN A 13 -9.29 39.42 -9.89
C GLN A 13 -9.65 38.00 -10.33
N HIS A 14 -9.10 37.52 -11.46
CA HIS A 14 -9.30 36.14 -11.92
C HIS A 14 -8.50 35.11 -11.09
N SER A 15 -7.34 35.48 -10.52
CA SER A 15 -6.51 34.57 -9.71
C SER A 15 -7.11 34.26 -8.32
N LEU A 16 -7.73 35.26 -7.67
CA LEU A 16 -8.44 35.09 -6.40
C LEU A 16 -9.67 34.17 -6.54
N GLN A 17 -10.45 34.34 -7.61
CA GLN A 17 -11.61 33.50 -7.90
C GLN A 17 -11.18 32.06 -8.26
N CYS A 18 -10.09 31.91 -9.01
CA CYS A 18 -9.49 30.61 -9.32
C CYS A 18 -8.97 29.90 -8.05
N GLY A 19 -8.30 30.62 -7.14
CA GLY A 19 -7.82 30.09 -5.86
C GLY A 19 -8.94 29.61 -4.92
N VAL A 20 -10.05 30.34 -4.85
CA VAL A 20 -11.25 29.91 -4.09
C VAL A 20 -11.90 28.67 -4.71
N ILE A 21 -11.98 28.59 -6.05
CA ILE A 21 -12.51 27.41 -6.75
C ILE A 21 -11.61 26.18 -6.53
N VAL A 22 -10.29 26.34 -6.58
CA VAL A 22 -9.33 25.26 -6.34
C VAL A 22 -9.41 24.77 -4.89
N LYS A 23 -9.50 25.68 -3.91
CA LYS A 23 -9.73 25.31 -2.50
C LYS A 23 -11.05 24.56 -2.31
N ARG A 24 -12.16 25.04 -2.91
CA ARG A 24 -13.46 24.35 -2.85
C ARG A 24 -13.41 22.96 -3.49
N LYS A 25 -12.79 22.81 -4.66
CA LYS A 25 -12.59 21.51 -5.32
C LYS A 25 -11.76 20.56 -4.45
N TYR A 26 -10.70 21.07 -3.81
CA TYR A 26 -9.88 20.28 -2.90
C TYR A 26 -10.66 19.77 -1.68
N TYR A 27 -11.38 20.65 -0.98
CA TYR A 27 -12.20 20.24 0.17
C TYR A 27 -13.35 19.31 -0.24
N ALA A 28 -14.01 19.57 -1.37
CA ALA A 28 -15.03 18.68 -1.92
C ALA A 28 -14.47 17.28 -2.21
N LYS A 29 -13.26 17.19 -2.78
CA LYS A 29 -12.57 15.91 -3.02
C LYS A 29 -12.22 15.19 -1.71
N LYS A 30 -11.76 15.91 -0.68
CA LYS A 30 -11.50 15.33 0.66
C LYS A 30 -12.77 14.85 1.35
N ILE A 31 -13.85 15.61 1.29
CA ILE A 31 -15.16 15.22 1.84
C ILE A 31 -15.66 13.97 1.11
N LEU A 32 -15.64 13.97 -0.23
CA LEU A 32 -16.06 12.82 -1.03
C LEU A 32 -15.20 11.58 -0.72
N TYR A 33 -13.88 11.75 -0.60
CA TYR A 33 -12.96 10.68 -0.20
C TYR A 33 -13.40 10.08 1.14
N PHE A 34 -13.58 10.91 2.16
CA PHE A 34 -13.96 10.46 3.50
C PHE A 34 -15.32 9.75 3.51
N LEU A 35 -16.33 10.33 2.83
CA LEU A 35 -17.67 9.73 2.75
C LEU A 35 -17.65 8.37 2.06
N ARG A 36 -16.93 8.24 0.94
CA ARG A 36 -16.78 6.96 0.24
C ARG A 36 -16.02 5.94 1.09
N GLN A 37 -14.93 6.35 1.73
CA GLN A 37 -14.15 5.47 2.61
C GLN A 37 -14.99 4.96 3.79
N GLN A 38 -15.80 5.81 4.42
CA GLN A 38 -16.73 5.42 5.48
C GLN A 38 -17.80 4.44 4.98
N ASN A 39 -18.34 4.65 3.78
CA ASN A 39 -19.31 3.72 3.18
C ASN A 39 -18.66 2.36 2.88
N VAL A 40 -17.47 2.33 2.30
CA VAL A 40 -16.74 1.09 2.04
C VAL A 40 -16.39 0.37 3.35
N LEU A 41 -16.01 1.11 4.40
CA LEU A 41 -15.75 0.52 5.72
C LEU A 41 -17.00 -0.14 6.32
N LYS A 42 -18.19 0.46 6.14
CA LYS A 42 -19.46 -0.18 6.53
C LYS A 42 -19.70 -1.47 5.74
N SER A 43 -19.48 -1.44 4.42
CA SER A 43 -19.59 -2.63 3.57
C SER A 43 -18.61 -3.73 3.99
N LEU A 44 -17.36 -3.37 4.30
CA LEU A 44 -16.35 -4.32 4.77
C LEU A 44 -16.73 -4.94 6.13
N LYS A 45 -17.25 -4.14 7.07
CA LYS A 45 -17.79 -4.68 8.33
C LYS A 45 -18.96 -5.62 8.10
N GLY A 46 -19.86 -5.26 7.19
CA GLY A 46 -20.99 -6.11 6.81
C GLY A 46 -20.56 -7.41 6.12
N PHE A 47 -19.47 -7.38 5.35
CA PHE A 47 -18.84 -8.56 4.77
C PHE A 47 -18.27 -9.47 5.84
N LEU A 48 -17.46 -8.95 6.77
CA LEU A 48 -16.76 -9.73 7.80
C LEU A 48 -17.66 -10.37 8.88
N VAL A 49 -18.92 -9.94 9.00
CA VAL A 49 -19.90 -10.52 9.95
C VAL A 49 -20.62 -11.74 9.34
N ARG A 50 -20.48 -11.99 8.04
CA ARG A 50 -21.08 -13.15 7.37
C ARG A 50 -20.39 -14.44 7.82
N SER A 51 -21.02 -15.59 7.53
CA SER A 51 -20.38 -16.86 7.82
C SER A 51 -19.18 -17.10 6.88
N PRO A 52 -18.11 -17.79 7.31
CA PRO A 52 -16.89 -17.94 6.52
C PRO A 52 -17.09 -18.55 5.12
N ASP A 53 -18.11 -19.39 4.94
CA ASP A 53 -18.51 -19.98 3.65
C ASP A 53 -19.07 -18.96 2.65
N GLN A 54 -19.56 -17.81 3.14
CA GLN A 54 -20.07 -16.70 2.34
C GLN A 54 -18.98 -15.70 1.96
N HIS A 55 -17.75 -15.84 2.49
CA HIS A 55 -16.64 -14.94 2.19
C HIS A 55 -16.03 -15.21 0.82
N SER A 56 -16.45 -14.42 -0.16
CA SER A 56 -15.83 -14.39 -1.50
C SER A 56 -14.47 -13.68 -1.46
N PRO A 57 -13.36 -14.34 -1.86
CA PRO A 57 -12.04 -13.69 -1.98
C PRO A 57 -12.05 -12.48 -2.91
N LEU A 58 -12.85 -12.55 -3.98
CA LEU A 58 -13.00 -11.46 -4.95
C LEU A 58 -13.66 -10.24 -4.32
N GLU A 59 -14.80 -10.43 -3.65
CA GLU A 59 -15.55 -9.34 -3.00
C GLU A 59 -14.68 -8.66 -1.94
N GLY A 60 -14.02 -9.45 -1.08
CA GLY A 60 -13.13 -8.92 -0.06
C GLY A 60 -11.95 -8.13 -0.65
N ALA A 61 -11.31 -8.64 -1.70
CA ALA A 61 -10.22 -7.94 -2.38
C ALA A 61 -10.68 -6.61 -3.01
N VAL A 62 -11.87 -6.58 -3.62
CA VAL A 62 -12.46 -5.36 -4.19
C VAL A 62 -12.80 -4.35 -3.10
N LEU A 63 -13.31 -4.79 -1.94
CA LEU A 63 -13.60 -3.89 -0.81
C LEU A 63 -12.32 -3.26 -0.25
N ILE A 64 -11.23 -4.03 -0.12
CA ILE A 64 -9.91 -3.49 0.27
C ILE A 64 -9.45 -2.44 -0.75
N ASP A 65 -9.58 -2.75 -2.04
CA ASP A 65 -9.18 -1.87 -3.13
C ASP A 65 -9.96 -0.55 -3.13
N GLN A 66 -11.29 -0.62 -3.00
CA GLN A 66 -12.17 0.55 -2.85
C GLN A 66 -11.83 1.37 -1.60
N TYR A 67 -11.44 0.71 -0.50
CA TYR A 67 -11.09 1.41 0.74
C TYR A 67 -9.78 2.19 0.60
N CYS A 68 -8.79 1.60 -0.09
CA CYS A 68 -7.52 2.24 -0.38
C CYS A 68 -7.61 3.30 -1.48
N ASN A 69 -8.56 3.13 -2.42
CA ASN A 69 -8.76 4.01 -3.56
C ASN A 69 -10.21 4.54 -3.66
N PRO A 70 -10.76 5.27 -2.66
CA PRO A 70 -12.18 5.65 -2.62
C PRO A 70 -12.64 6.52 -3.80
N LEU A 71 -11.73 7.24 -4.43
CA LEU A 71 -12.04 8.11 -5.56
C LEU A 71 -11.94 7.42 -6.91
N ALA A 72 -11.36 6.21 -6.97
CA ALA A 72 -11.35 5.41 -8.18
C ALA A 72 -12.75 4.82 -8.42
N GLU A 73 -13.14 4.71 -9.69
CA GLU A 73 -14.40 4.08 -10.09
C GLU A 73 -14.22 2.56 -10.15
N ILE A 74 -14.16 1.96 -8.96
CA ILE A 74 -14.01 0.51 -8.78
C ILE A 74 -15.37 -0.03 -8.34
N SER A 75 -15.91 -1.02 -9.06
CA SER A 75 -17.12 -1.73 -8.65
C SER A 75 -16.92 -3.24 -8.80
N LEU A 76 -17.59 -4.01 -7.95
CA LEU A 76 -17.52 -5.47 -8.00
C LEU A 76 -18.08 -5.99 -9.33
N GLU A 77 -19.09 -5.31 -9.88
CA GLU A 77 -19.72 -5.64 -11.16
C GLU A 77 -18.74 -5.47 -12.32
N SER A 78 -17.99 -4.36 -12.36
CA SER A 78 -16.99 -4.10 -13.40
C SER A 78 -15.85 -5.11 -13.36
N ILE A 79 -15.35 -5.42 -12.16
CA ILE A 79 -14.30 -6.42 -11.98
C ILE A 79 -14.82 -7.82 -12.35
N SER A 80 -16.04 -8.17 -11.94
CA SER A 80 -16.67 -9.45 -12.29
C SER A 80 -16.86 -9.59 -13.81
N ALA A 81 -17.28 -8.53 -14.50
CA ALA A 81 -17.43 -8.53 -15.96
C ALA A 81 -16.08 -8.81 -16.67
N GLN A 82 -14.99 -8.20 -16.22
CA GLN A 82 -13.65 -8.50 -16.74
C GLN A 82 -13.25 -9.96 -16.50
N LEU A 83 -13.60 -10.54 -15.34
CA LEU A 83 -13.36 -11.96 -15.08
C LEU A 83 -14.22 -12.88 -15.94
N GLU A 84 -15.45 -12.49 -16.29
CA GLU A 84 -16.29 -13.24 -17.23
C GLU A 84 -15.67 -13.25 -18.64
N GLU A 85 -15.08 -12.16 -19.09
CA GLU A 85 -14.35 -12.12 -20.37
C GLU A 85 -13.14 -13.07 -20.37
N ILE A 86 -12.38 -13.11 -19.27
CA ILE A 86 -11.26 -14.05 -19.11
C ILE A 86 -11.79 -15.49 -19.06
N THR A 87 -12.87 -15.74 -18.32
CA THR A 87 -13.54 -17.05 -18.22
C THR A 87 -14.00 -17.53 -19.59
N ALA A 88 -14.57 -16.66 -20.43
CA ALA A 88 -14.96 -16.99 -21.79
C ALA A 88 -13.76 -17.39 -22.67
N LYS A 89 -12.60 -16.73 -22.53
CA LYS A 89 -11.35 -17.13 -23.20
C LYS A 89 -10.85 -18.50 -22.72
N ILE A 90 -10.97 -18.79 -21.41
CA ILE A 90 -10.61 -20.10 -20.85
C ILE A 90 -11.54 -21.19 -21.38
N LYS A 91 -12.86 -20.97 -21.35
CA LYS A 91 -13.85 -21.89 -21.93
C LYS A 91 -13.58 -22.17 -23.40
N LYS A 92 -13.26 -21.13 -24.20
CA LYS A 92 -12.88 -21.32 -25.61
C LYS A 92 -11.63 -22.17 -25.78
N THR A 93 -10.59 -21.92 -24.97
CA THR A 93 -9.34 -22.72 -24.98
C THR A 93 -9.60 -24.16 -24.58
N LEU A 94 -10.46 -24.38 -23.58
CA LEU A 94 -10.85 -25.70 -23.10
C LEU A 94 -11.69 -26.45 -24.14
N GLN A 95 -12.64 -25.78 -24.79
CA GLN A 95 -13.51 -26.34 -25.84
C GLN A 95 -12.70 -26.88 -27.03
N MET A 96 -11.60 -26.21 -27.40
CA MET A 96 -10.71 -26.68 -28.47
C MET A 96 -10.01 -28.01 -28.12
N ARG A 97 -9.79 -28.29 -26.83
CA ARG A 97 -9.14 -29.52 -26.35
C ARG A 97 -10.16 -30.61 -26.00
N ASN A 98 -11.28 -30.23 -25.41
CA ASN A 98 -12.36 -31.12 -24.99
C ASN A 98 -13.72 -30.41 -25.18
N PRO A 99 -14.39 -30.59 -26.34
CA PRO A 99 -15.67 -29.93 -26.64
C PRO A 99 -16.83 -30.34 -25.73
N THR A 100 -16.71 -31.47 -25.05
CA THR A 100 -17.73 -32.03 -24.15
C THR A 100 -17.44 -31.77 -22.68
N HIS A 101 -16.45 -30.92 -22.36
CA HIS A 101 -16.06 -30.67 -20.98
C HIS A 101 -17.21 -30.06 -20.13
N PRO A 102 -17.51 -30.59 -18.93
CA PRO A 102 -18.63 -30.12 -18.10
C PRO A 102 -18.60 -28.61 -17.78
N SER A 103 -17.41 -28.06 -17.47
CA SER A 103 -17.21 -26.62 -17.19
C SER A 103 -17.59 -25.66 -18.33
N LEU A 104 -17.90 -26.17 -19.54
CA LEU A 104 -18.42 -25.33 -20.62
C LEU A 104 -19.89 -24.96 -20.39
N ARG A 105 -20.66 -25.86 -19.76
CA ARG A 105 -22.12 -25.76 -19.62
C ARG A 105 -22.54 -25.30 -18.23
N VAL A 106 -21.87 -25.80 -17.20
CA VAL A 106 -22.22 -25.50 -15.81
C VAL A 106 -21.16 -24.63 -15.19
N ALA A 107 -21.58 -23.48 -14.68
CA ALA A 107 -20.73 -22.59 -13.88
C ALA A 107 -20.88 -22.98 -12.41
N ASP A 108 -19.78 -22.89 -11.66
CA ASP A 108 -19.75 -23.04 -10.20
C ASP A 108 -20.15 -24.44 -9.64
N GLU A 109 -20.18 -25.49 -10.47
CA GLU A 109 -20.25 -26.88 -9.99
C GLU A 109 -18.86 -27.50 -9.86
N ASP A 110 -18.57 -28.10 -8.69
CA ASP A 110 -17.30 -28.76 -8.40
C ASP A 110 -17.13 -30.01 -9.28
N LEU A 111 -16.01 -30.10 -9.99
CA LEU A 111 -15.63 -31.29 -10.76
C LEU A 111 -15.01 -32.32 -9.83
N GLU A 112 -15.50 -33.56 -9.83
CA GLU A 112 -14.86 -34.65 -9.08
C GLU A 112 -13.65 -35.26 -9.82
N ASP A 113 -13.69 -35.30 -11.16
CA ASP A 113 -12.67 -35.96 -11.96
C ASP A 113 -11.39 -35.12 -12.08
N LEU A 114 -10.27 -35.67 -11.60
CA LEU A 114 -8.96 -35.00 -11.60
C LEU A 114 -8.41 -34.73 -13.00
N VAL A 115 -8.74 -35.55 -14.01
CA VAL A 115 -8.30 -35.33 -15.39
C VAL A 115 -9.01 -34.11 -15.97
N LEU A 116 -10.31 -33.96 -15.73
CA LEU A 116 -11.08 -32.78 -16.12
C LEU A 116 -10.58 -31.52 -15.38
N GLN A 117 -10.34 -31.61 -14.07
CA GLN A 117 -9.74 -30.50 -13.32
C GLN A 117 -8.35 -30.10 -13.88
N ARG A 118 -7.50 -31.08 -14.24
CA ARG A 118 -6.20 -30.82 -14.91
C ARG A 118 -6.38 -30.09 -16.24
N GLN A 119 -7.38 -30.44 -17.03
CA GLN A 119 -7.67 -29.76 -18.30
C GLN A 119 -8.03 -28.28 -18.08
N VAL A 120 -8.82 -27.98 -17.04
CA VAL A 120 -9.16 -26.60 -16.64
C VAL A 120 -7.90 -25.84 -16.20
N VAL A 121 -7.09 -26.39 -15.30
CA VAL A 121 -5.83 -25.78 -14.84
C VAL A 121 -4.89 -25.48 -16.00
N CYS A 122 -4.76 -26.41 -16.95
CA CYS A 122 -3.97 -26.21 -18.16
C CYS A 122 -4.52 -25.09 -19.05
N ALA A 123 -5.85 -25.03 -19.27
CA ALA A 123 -6.47 -23.97 -20.06
C ALA A 123 -6.33 -22.60 -19.40
N LEU A 124 -6.44 -22.56 -18.07
CA LEU A 124 -6.28 -21.35 -17.27
C LEU A 124 -4.84 -20.83 -17.34
N ASN A 125 -3.84 -21.70 -17.20
CA ASN A 125 -2.42 -21.32 -17.37
C ASN A 125 -2.13 -20.79 -18.79
N SER A 126 -2.62 -21.46 -19.83
CA SER A 126 -2.45 -20.99 -21.21
C SER A 126 -3.09 -19.62 -21.43
N VAL A 127 -4.30 -19.37 -20.93
CA VAL A 127 -4.93 -18.06 -21.11
C VAL A 127 -4.24 -16.98 -20.29
N LEU A 128 -4.03 -17.19 -19.00
CA LEU A 128 -3.46 -16.16 -18.14
C LEU A 128 -2.03 -15.81 -18.53
N TYR A 129 -1.15 -16.80 -18.70
CA TYR A 129 0.29 -16.56 -18.82
C TYR A 129 0.78 -16.53 -20.26
N GLU A 130 0.17 -17.30 -21.18
CA GLU A 130 0.61 -17.34 -22.58
C GLU A 130 -0.16 -16.35 -23.46
N GLN A 131 -1.49 -16.26 -23.31
CA GLN A 131 -2.29 -15.36 -24.15
C GLN A 131 -2.39 -13.94 -23.58
N LEU A 132 -2.70 -13.82 -22.28
CA LEU A 132 -2.90 -12.53 -21.61
C LEU A 132 -1.61 -11.98 -21.01
N GLN A 133 -0.57 -12.80 -20.83
CA GLN A 133 0.75 -12.36 -20.32
C GLN A 133 0.69 -11.77 -18.91
N TYR A 134 -0.16 -12.33 -18.04
CA TYR A 134 -0.07 -12.05 -16.61
C TYR A 134 1.31 -12.46 -16.07
N LYS A 135 1.87 -11.66 -15.16
CA LYS A 135 3.17 -11.97 -14.54
C LYS A 135 3.32 -11.37 -13.15
N GLY A 136 4.17 -11.99 -12.35
CA GLY A 136 4.70 -11.38 -11.13
C GLY A 136 5.54 -10.14 -11.44
N ASN A 137 5.43 -9.11 -10.61
CA ASN A 137 6.27 -7.91 -10.71
C ASN A 137 7.51 -8.04 -9.81
N GLU A 138 8.53 -8.75 -10.26
CA GLU A 138 9.78 -8.94 -9.50
C GLU A 138 10.64 -7.65 -9.46
N SER A 139 10.62 -6.87 -10.55
CA SER A 139 11.41 -5.64 -10.68
C SER A 139 10.95 -4.53 -9.76
N ASP A 140 9.65 -4.44 -9.51
CA ASP A 140 9.03 -3.39 -8.71
C ASP A 140 7.97 -4.01 -7.79
N TYR A 141 8.42 -4.96 -6.98
CA TYR A 141 7.57 -5.81 -6.14
C TYR A 141 6.71 -5.00 -5.15
N TYR A 142 7.29 -3.96 -4.56
CA TYR A 142 6.64 -3.14 -3.54
C TYR A 142 5.76 -2.02 -4.11
N ASN A 143 5.52 -1.98 -5.43
CA ASN A 143 4.55 -1.07 -6.00
C ASN A 143 3.14 -1.36 -5.46
N PRO A 144 2.45 -0.39 -4.83
CA PRO A 144 1.11 -0.60 -4.27
C PRO A 144 0.10 -1.03 -5.35
N LEU A 145 0.28 -0.62 -6.60
CA LEU A 145 -0.58 -1.02 -7.72
C LEU A 145 -0.53 -2.52 -8.00
N ASN A 146 0.46 -3.25 -7.51
CA ASN A 146 0.50 -4.70 -7.63
C ASN A 146 -0.47 -5.41 -6.67
N SER A 147 -1.02 -4.70 -5.68
CA SER A 147 -1.94 -5.26 -4.66
C SER A 147 -3.42 -4.94 -4.95
N TYR A 148 -3.69 -3.94 -5.79
CA TYR A 148 -5.05 -3.51 -6.14
C TYR A 148 -5.57 -4.32 -7.32
N LEU A 149 -6.66 -5.08 -7.12
CA LEU A 149 -7.14 -6.03 -8.12
C LEU A 149 -7.54 -5.35 -9.44
N HIS A 150 -8.11 -4.13 -9.39
CA HIS A 150 -8.42 -3.38 -10.61
C HIS A 150 -7.17 -3.03 -11.42
N GLN A 151 -6.05 -2.75 -10.74
CA GLN A 151 -4.76 -2.49 -11.38
C GLN A 151 -4.10 -3.77 -11.86
N VAL A 152 -4.22 -4.87 -11.12
CA VAL A 152 -3.70 -6.18 -11.53
C VAL A 152 -4.38 -6.63 -12.83
N LEU A 153 -5.69 -6.46 -12.97
CA LEU A 153 -6.41 -6.79 -14.21
C LEU A 153 -5.99 -5.90 -15.40
N THR A 154 -5.84 -4.59 -15.16
CA THR A 154 -5.46 -3.62 -16.19
C THR A 154 -4.00 -3.81 -16.64
N ARG A 155 -3.07 -3.87 -15.68
CA ARG A 155 -1.62 -3.93 -15.93
C ARG A 155 -1.13 -5.36 -16.18
N ARG A 156 -1.92 -6.36 -15.82
CA ARG A 156 -1.58 -7.80 -15.86
C ARG A 156 -0.31 -8.13 -15.06
N THR A 157 -0.07 -7.35 -14.01
CA THR A 157 1.09 -7.48 -13.11
C THR A 157 0.64 -7.40 -11.66
N GLY A 158 1.11 -8.32 -10.82
CA GLY A 158 0.72 -8.36 -9.41
C GLY A 158 1.78 -8.98 -8.49
N ILE A 159 1.47 -9.01 -7.20
CA ILE A 159 2.19 -9.77 -6.17
C ILE A 159 1.54 -11.16 -5.95
N PRO A 160 2.21 -12.11 -5.27
CA PRO A 160 1.71 -13.49 -5.15
C PRO A 160 0.26 -13.60 -4.71
N ILE A 161 -0.14 -12.91 -3.64
CA ILE A 161 -1.52 -12.99 -3.14
C ILE A 161 -2.57 -12.45 -4.11
N SER A 162 -2.25 -11.36 -4.83
CA SER A 162 -3.19 -10.74 -5.77
C SER A 162 -3.43 -11.59 -7.01
N LEU A 163 -2.37 -12.22 -7.54
CA LEU A 163 -2.46 -13.16 -8.66
C LEU A 163 -3.15 -14.46 -8.24
N SER A 164 -2.93 -14.90 -6.99
CA SER A 164 -3.63 -16.05 -6.43
C SER A 164 -5.12 -15.81 -6.23
N VAL A 165 -5.58 -14.61 -5.84
CA VAL A 165 -7.02 -14.26 -5.81
C VAL A 165 -7.65 -14.38 -7.21
N LEU A 166 -6.99 -13.84 -8.24
CA LEU A 166 -7.44 -13.97 -9.62
C LEU A 166 -7.53 -15.43 -10.06
N TYR A 167 -6.47 -16.20 -9.84
CA TYR A 167 -6.38 -17.61 -10.21
C TYR A 167 -7.44 -18.46 -9.51
N LEU A 168 -7.55 -18.32 -8.18
CA LEU A 168 -8.53 -19.01 -7.34
C LEU A 168 -9.96 -18.73 -7.81
N THR A 169 -10.28 -17.47 -8.11
CA THR A 169 -11.62 -17.06 -8.54
C THR A 169 -12.00 -17.67 -9.88
N LEU A 170 -11.07 -17.66 -10.85
CA LEU A 170 -11.28 -18.25 -12.17
C LEU A 170 -11.37 -19.78 -12.13
N ALA A 171 -10.54 -20.43 -11.31
CA ALA A 171 -10.55 -21.88 -11.14
C ALA A 171 -11.90 -22.35 -10.55
N LYS A 172 -12.37 -21.66 -9.49
CA LYS A 172 -13.66 -21.97 -8.84
C LYS A 172 -14.82 -21.87 -9.84
N LYS A 173 -14.86 -20.81 -10.66
CA LYS A 173 -15.90 -20.63 -11.70
C LYS A 173 -15.96 -21.76 -12.73
N LEU A 174 -14.86 -22.49 -12.90
CA LEU A 174 -14.72 -23.59 -13.85
C LEU A 174 -14.78 -24.97 -13.15
N GLY A 175 -15.16 -25.01 -11.88
CA GLY A 175 -15.36 -26.24 -11.11
C GLY A 175 -14.09 -26.82 -10.49
N VAL A 176 -12.98 -26.06 -10.43
CA VAL A 176 -11.75 -26.49 -9.77
C VAL A 176 -11.62 -25.78 -8.42
N LYS A 177 -11.75 -26.55 -7.35
CA LYS A 177 -11.61 -26.05 -5.99
C LYS A 177 -10.15 -26.02 -5.56
N LEU A 178 -9.66 -24.80 -5.37
CA LEU A 178 -8.34 -24.52 -4.82
C LEU A 178 -8.49 -23.91 -3.44
N GLU A 179 -7.49 -24.13 -2.58
CA GLU A 179 -7.47 -23.58 -1.23
C GLU A 179 -6.26 -22.66 -1.07
N PRO A 180 -6.40 -21.46 -0.48
CA PRO A 180 -5.27 -20.55 -0.35
C PRO A 180 -4.30 -20.99 0.76
N VAL A 181 -3.02 -20.71 0.59
CA VAL A 181 -1.94 -21.09 1.53
C VAL A 181 -1.06 -19.88 1.80
N ASN A 182 -0.97 -19.49 3.08
CA ASN A 182 -0.15 -18.36 3.52
C ASN A 182 1.30 -18.81 3.74
N PHE A 183 2.03 -18.98 2.63
CA PHE A 183 3.40 -19.46 2.64
C PHE A 183 4.40 -18.35 3.00
N PRO A 184 5.50 -18.61 3.74
CA PRO A 184 6.48 -17.59 4.10
C PRO A 184 7.04 -16.88 2.86
N ASN A 185 7.17 -15.55 2.92
CA ASN A 185 7.64 -14.70 1.82
C ASN A 185 6.94 -14.88 0.45
N HIS A 186 5.85 -15.63 0.39
CA HIS A 186 5.13 -15.94 -0.84
C HIS A 186 3.63 -16.09 -0.58
N PHE A 187 2.86 -16.55 -1.57
CA PHE A 187 1.47 -16.97 -1.38
C PHE A 187 1.12 -18.01 -2.43
N LEU A 188 0.59 -19.15 -2.00
CA LEU A 188 0.32 -20.29 -2.87
C LEU A 188 -1.17 -20.64 -2.85
N LEU A 189 -1.59 -21.45 -3.80
CA LEU A 189 -2.84 -22.18 -3.75
C LEU A 189 -2.51 -23.68 -3.62
N ARG A 190 -3.28 -24.47 -2.89
CA ARG A 190 -3.16 -25.92 -2.87
C ARG A 190 -4.36 -26.57 -3.52
N TRP A 191 -4.11 -27.70 -4.16
CA TRP A 191 -5.07 -28.44 -4.96
C TRP A 191 -5.04 -29.91 -4.58
N CYS A 192 -6.12 -30.39 -3.94
CA CYS A 192 -6.24 -31.77 -3.49
C CYS A 192 -6.25 -32.74 -4.68
N GLN A 193 -5.35 -33.74 -4.65
CA GLN A 193 -5.26 -34.80 -5.66
C GLN A 193 -5.96 -36.10 -5.23
N ARG A 194 -6.81 -36.03 -4.19
CA ARG A 194 -7.62 -37.14 -3.70
C ARG A 194 -9.09 -36.74 -3.60
N SER A 195 -9.97 -37.75 -3.66
CA SER A 195 -11.42 -37.58 -3.55
C SER A 195 -11.88 -37.10 -2.18
N GLU A 196 -11.07 -37.32 -1.14
CA GLU A 196 -11.33 -36.91 0.24
C GLU A 196 -10.31 -35.87 0.70
N ARG A 197 -10.74 -34.95 1.58
CA ARG A 197 -9.83 -33.95 2.17
C ARG A 197 -8.81 -34.68 3.04
N SER A 198 -7.54 -34.58 2.64
CA SER A 198 -6.41 -35.11 3.41
C SER A 198 -5.74 -34.00 4.22
N SER A 199 -5.16 -34.34 5.37
CA SER A 199 -4.24 -33.44 6.08
C SER A 199 -2.78 -33.64 5.64
N ASP A 200 -2.49 -34.67 4.83
CA ASP A 200 -1.14 -34.95 4.36
C ASP A 200 -0.74 -33.98 3.24
N ILE A 201 0.38 -33.28 3.42
CA ILE A 201 0.91 -32.31 2.46
C ILE A 201 1.27 -32.95 1.11
N TYR A 202 1.53 -34.27 1.07
CA TYR A 202 1.87 -34.97 -0.17
C TYR A 202 0.65 -35.31 -1.04
N ASP A 203 -0.57 -35.17 -0.51
CA ASP A 203 -1.81 -35.35 -1.27
C ASP A 203 -2.23 -34.08 -2.04
N TYR A 204 -1.43 -33.02 -1.95
CA TYR A 204 -1.68 -31.75 -2.60
C TYR A 204 -0.63 -31.41 -3.65
N VAL A 205 -1.11 -30.77 -4.71
CA VAL A 205 -0.27 -29.99 -5.63
C VAL A 205 -0.41 -28.52 -5.26
N TYR A 206 0.71 -27.81 -5.14
CA TYR A 206 0.73 -26.39 -4.86
C TYR A 206 0.90 -25.61 -6.16
N ILE A 207 0.08 -24.57 -6.35
CA ILE A 207 0.06 -23.74 -7.54
C ILE A 207 0.64 -22.37 -7.18
N ASP A 208 1.71 -22.01 -7.87
CA ASP A 208 2.34 -20.70 -7.77
C ASP A 208 1.80 -19.78 -8.89
N ALA A 209 0.78 -18.98 -8.57
CA ALA A 209 0.22 -18.02 -9.51
C ALA A 209 1.20 -16.89 -9.88
N PHE A 210 2.17 -16.56 -9.02
CA PHE A 210 3.21 -15.59 -9.31
C PHE A 210 4.22 -16.16 -10.31
N GLY A 211 4.62 -17.42 -10.10
CA GLY A 211 5.51 -18.20 -10.95
C GLY A 211 4.85 -18.83 -12.18
N LYS A 212 3.84 -18.16 -12.76
CA LYS A 212 3.13 -18.59 -13.99
C LYS A 212 2.33 -19.89 -13.86
N GLY A 213 1.70 -20.12 -12.71
CA GLY A 213 0.85 -21.28 -12.46
C GLY A 213 1.62 -22.60 -12.40
N LYS A 214 2.91 -22.55 -12.04
CA LYS A 214 3.72 -23.75 -11.80
C LYS A 214 3.04 -24.61 -10.75
N GLN A 215 2.96 -25.90 -11.05
CA GLN A 215 2.49 -26.94 -10.15
C GLN A 215 3.71 -27.52 -9.43
N LEU A 216 3.71 -27.47 -8.11
CA LEU A 216 4.83 -27.76 -7.23
C LEU A 216 4.42 -28.83 -6.21
N THR A 217 5.36 -29.69 -5.88
CA THR A 217 5.32 -30.51 -4.66
C THR A 217 5.64 -29.67 -3.43
N ALA A 218 5.37 -30.19 -2.23
CA ALA A 218 5.71 -29.50 -0.98
C ALA A 218 7.21 -29.11 -0.94
N LYS A 219 8.10 -30.05 -1.31
CA LYS A 219 9.55 -29.82 -1.36
C LYS A 219 9.95 -28.73 -2.36
N GLU A 220 9.26 -28.64 -3.50
CA GLU A 220 9.54 -27.60 -4.48
C GLU A 220 9.09 -26.21 -4.02
N CYS A 221 8.12 -26.11 -3.11
CA CYS A 221 7.74 -24.83 -2.49
C CYS A 221 8.88 -24.26 -1.65
N GLU A 222 9.64 -25.10 -0.96
CA GLU A 222 10.80 -24.68 -0.14
C GLU A 222 11.90 -24.04 -0.99
N TYR A 223 12.05 -24.46 -2.26
CA TYR A 223 12.99 -23.83 -3.18
C TYR A 223 12.63 -22.39 -3.53
N LEU A 224 11.35 -21.99 -3.42
CA LEU A 224 10.93 -20.61 -3.63
C LEU A 224 11.46 -19.66 -2.54
N ILE A 225 11.66 -20.18 -1.33
CA ILE A 225 11.99 -19.40 -0.13
C ILE A 225 13.40 -19.69 0.41
N GLY A 226 14.08 -20.70 -0.14
CA GLY A 226 15.47 -21.04 0.17
C GLY A 226 15.69 -21.72 1.52
N HIS A 227 14.64 -22.17 2.21
CA HIS A 227 14.73 -22.87 3.50
C HIS A 227 13.54 -23.79 3.73
N GLN A 228 13.70 -24.75 4.64
CA GLN A 228 12.65 -25.70 5.03
C GLN A 228 11.67 -25.07 6.00
N VAL A 229 10.41 -25.53 5.94
CA VAL A 229 9.33 -25.06 6.82
C VAL A 229 8.54 -26.23 7.41
N THR A 230 7.86 -25.99 8.52
CA THR A 230 6.99 -27.01 9.14
C THR A 230 5.73 -27.25 8.30
N SER A 231 5.11 -28.42 8.49
CA SER A 231 3.88 -28.82 7.78
C SER A 231 2.74 -27.81 7.90
N ASP A 232 2.68 -27.06 9.00
CA ASP A 232 1.63 -26.08 9.26
C ASP A 232 1.56 -24.98 8.20
N TYR A 233 2.69 -24.60 7.61
CA TYR A 233 2.76 -23.58 6.55
C TYR A 233 2.11 -24.01 5.23
N TYR A 234 1.79 -25.29 5.07
CA TYR A 234 1.11 -25.84 3.90
C TYR A 234 -0.41 -25.96 4.08
N SER A 235 -0.92 -25.54 5.24
CA SER A 235 -2.33 -25.58 5.57
C SER A 235 -3.13 -24.54 4.79
N ALA A 236 -4.38 -24.86 4.48
CA ALA A 236 -5.30 -23.89 3.93
C ALA A 236 -5.55 -22.79 4.96
N VAL A 237 -5.65 -21.55 4.48
CA VAL A 237 -6.11 -20.42 5.26
C VAL A 237 -7.52 -20.01 4.87
N SER A 238 -8.22 -19.35 5.78
CA SER A 238 -9.52 -18.77 5.51
C SER A 238 -9.43 -17.57 4.55
N THR A 239 -10.55 -17.19 3.94
CA THR A 239 -10.66 -15.94 3.19
C THR A 239 -10.29 -14.73 4.07
N GLU A 240 -10.66 -14.73 5.35
CA GLU A 240 -10.30 -13.66 6.29
C GLU A 240 -8.79 -13.53 6.47
N GLU A 241 -8.08 -14.62 6.70
CA GLU A 241 -6.63 -14.64 6.83
C GLU A 241 -5.93 -14.19 5.53
N MET A 242 -6.45 -14.60 4.38
CA MET A 242 -6.00 -14.08 3.08
C MET A 242 -6.17 -12.55 3.02
N LEU A 243 -7.34 -12.01 3.35
CA LEU A 243 -7.61 -10.58 3.31
C LEU A 243 -6.75 -9.80 4.32
N LEU A 244 -6.54 -10.34 5.51
CA LEU A 244 -5.62 -9.79 6.51
C LEU A 244 -4.18 -9.74 5.97
N ARG A 245 -3.74 -10.78 5.26
CA ARG A 245 -2.43 -10.79 4.59
C ARG A 245 -2.35 -9.73 3.47
N MET A 246 -3.41 -9.53 2.70
CA MET A 246 -3.47 -8.46 1.69
C MET A 246 -3.34 -7.07 2.32
N VAL A 247 -4.07 -6.81 3.41
CA VAL A 247 -3.95 -5.55 4.18
C VAL A 247 -2.55 -5.42 4.77
N GLY A 248 -1.99 -6.48 5.34
CA GLY A 248 -0.62 -6.50 5.87
C GLY A 248 0.43 -6.15 4.81
N ASN A 249 0.28 -6.66 3.59
CA ASN A 249 1.15 -6.30 2.46
C ASN A 249 1.06 -4.80 2.13
N LEU A 250 -0.15 -4.24 2.06
CA LEU A 250 -0.38 -2.82 1.80
C LEU A 250 0.18 -1.93 2.92
N LEU A 251 0.00 -2.32 4.19
CA LEU A 251 0.59 -1.61 5.33
C LEU A 251 2.12 -1.63 5.28
N ASN A 252 2.72 -2.76 4.92
CA ASN A 252 4.16 -2.88 4.77
C ASN A 252 4.70 -2.05 3.59
N ILE A 253 3.94 -1.92 2.50
CA ILE A 253 4.26 -1.01 1.39
C ILE A 253 4.16 0.45 1.85
N GLY A 254 3.09 0.82 2.57
CA GLY A 254 2.92 2.17 3.11
C GLY A 254 4.07 2.57 4.05
N LYS A 255 4.56 1.64 4.87
CA LYS A 255 5.75 1.84 5.72
C LYS A 255 7.04 2.07 4.92
N ARG A 256 7.12 1.56 3.68
CA ARG A 256 8.31 1.63 2.81
C ARG A 256 8.28 2.79 1.79
N GLY A 257 7.10 3.24 1.36
CA GLY A 257 6.93 4.06 0.15
C GLY A 257 6.41 5.48 0.32
N SER A 258 6.11 5.95 1.54
CA SER A 258 5.96 7.40 1.75
C SER A 258 7.29 7.93 2.25
N GLY A 259 7.85 8.96 1.62
CA GLY A 259 8.66 9.91 2.39
C GLY A 259 7.79 10.33 3.57
N TYR A 260 8.15 9.89 4.76
CA TYR A 260 7.43 10.21 5.98
C TYR A 260 8.14 11.40 6.60
N ASN A 261 7.37 12.37 7.10
CA ASN A 261 7.95 13.42 7.93
C ASN A 261 8.65 12.73 9.11
N CYS A 262 9.88 13.12 9.40
CA CYS A 262 10.59 12.57 10.54
C CYS A 262 11.45 13.64 11.18
N VAL A 263 11.74 13.46 12.46
CA VAL A 263 12.72 14.28 13.18
C VAL A 263 13.92 13.40 13.55
N VAL A 264 15.11 13.90 13.26
CA VAL A 264 16.39 13.26 13.62
C VAL A 264 16.68 13.55 15.09
N TYR A 265 16.93 12.52 15.89
CA TYR A 265 17.32 12.66 17.31
C TYR A 265 18.71 12.09 17.63
N GLY A 266 19.44 11.64 16.61
CA GLY A 266 20.82 11.18 16.77
C GLY A 266 21.40 10.66 15.47
N TRP A 267 22.71 10.50 15.40
CA TRP A 267 23.39 10.05 14.17
C TRP A 267 24.71 9.33 14.45
N ASP A 268 25.11 8.50 13.49
CA ASP A 268 26.41 7.84 13.44
C ASP A 268 27.14 8.24 12.15
N ALA A 269 28.46 8.41 12.22
CA ALA A 269 29.27 8.78 11.05
C ALA A 269 29.29 7.72 9.94
N LYS A 270 28.97 6.47 10.27
CA LYS A 270 28.85 5.33 9.35
C LYS A 270 27.80 4.35 9.88
N CYS A 271 27.32 3.44 9.04
CA CYS A 271 26.36 2.42 9.46
C CYS A 271 26.94 1.56 10.60
N THR A 272 26.26 1.53 11.76
CA THR A 272 26.65 0.72 12.92
C THR A 272 25.93 -0.62 12.99
N MET A 273 25.06 -0.91 12.01
CA MET A 273 24.27 -2.14 11.97
C MET A 273 25.04 -3.36 11.44
N GLY A 274 24.60 -4.55 11.86
CA GLY A 274 25.20 -5.82 11.45
C GLY A 274 25.04 -6.12 9.96
N LEU A 275 25.91 -6.99 9.43
CA LEU A 275 25.98 -7.31 7.99
C LEU A 275 24.66 -7.86 7.42
N GLU A 276 23.92 -8.63 8.22
CA GLU A 276 22.61 -9.17 7.84
C GLU A 276 21.59 -8.05 7.58
N TRP A 277 21.55 -7.04 8.44
CA TRP A 277 20.68 -5.88 8.29
C TRP A 277 21.07 -5.04 7.08
N ILE A 278 22.37 -4.78 6.89
CA ILE A 278 22.93 -4.04 5.75
C ILE A 278 22.55 -4.70 4.42
N THR A 279 22.60 -6.04 4.37
CA THR A 279 22.23 -6.83 3.19
C THR A 279 20.72 -6.75 2.94
N THR A 280 19.91 -6.96 3.98
CA THR A 280 18.44 -6.93 3.92
C THR A 280 17.91 -5.58 3.46
N MET A 281 18.46 -4.49 3.98
CA MET A 281 18.07 -3.12 3.64
C MET A 281 18.77 -2.59 2.38
N ARG A 282 19.57 -3.43 1.70
CA ARG A 282 20.28 -3.10 0.45
C ARG A 282 21.14 -1.84 0.55
N VAL A 283 21.71 -1.57 1.71
CA VAL A 283 22.55 -0.38 1.96
C VAL A 283 23.75 -0.34 1.02
N HIS A 284 24.28 -1.49 0.63
CA HIS A 284 25.37 -1.63 -0.35
C HIS A 284 25.01 -1.11 -1.75
N GLN A 285 23.72 -0.92 -2.06
CA GLN A 285 23.24 -0.42 -3.35
C GLN A 285 22.99 1.10 -3.32
N LEU A 286 23.09 1.74 -2.16
CA LEU A 286 22.96 3.19 -2.04
C LEU A 286 24.19 3.89 -2.65
N PRO A 287 24.02 5.09 -3.22
CA PRO A 287 25.12 5.86 -3.83
C PRO A 287 26.37 5.94 -2.95
N ASN A 288 26.21 6.20 -1.66
CA ASN A 288 27.31 6.33 -0.71
C ASN A 288 27.49 5.10 0.21
N GLY A 289 26.73 4.03 -0.04
CA GLY A 289 26.89 2.75 0.66
C GLY A 289 26.76 2.83 2.19
N PRO A 290 27.42 1.95 2.96
CA PRO A 290 27.38 1.97 4.43
C PRO A 290 28.34 2.99 5.08
N ASN A 291 29.18 3.68 4.30
CA ASN A 291 30.21 4.61 4.80
C ASN A 291 29.70 6.05 4.96
N GLN A 292 28.48 6.32 4.53
CA GLN A 292 27.79 7.60 4.77
C GLN A 292 27.23 7.70 6.19
N PRO A 293 26.87 8.90 6.67
CA PRO A 293 26.15 9.07 7.93
C PRO A 293 24.79 8.36 7.93
N PHE A 294 24.42 7.85 9.10
CA PHE A 294 23.11 7.27 9.38
C PHE A 294 22.46 7.98 10.55
N TYR A 295 21.14 8.06 10.53
CA TYR A 295 20.36 8.86 11.46
C TYR A 295 19.29 8.02 12.15
N ASN A 296 19.16 8.24 13.45
CA ASN A 296 18.02 7.77 14.24
C ASN A 296 16.90 8.79 14.12
N VAL A 297 15.74 8.35 13.63
CA VAL A 297 14.61 9.24 13.32
C VAL A 297 13.31 8.76 13.98
N LEU A 298 12.49 9.71 14.44
CA LEU A 298 11.12 9.45 14.91
C LEU A 298 10.13 9.76 13.80
N VAL A 299 9.09 8.92 13.65
CA VAL A 299 8.13 8.99 12.52
C VAL A 299 6.68 9.09 13.04
N PRO A 300 5.77 9.87 12.42
CA PRO A 300 4.38 10.03 12.87
C PRO A 300 3.56 8.75 13.07
N ASP A 301 4.02 7.61 12.53
CA ASP A 301 3.40 6.31 12.75
C ASP A 301 3.71 5.69 14.13
N GLY A 302 4.48 6.40 14.97
CA GLY A 302 4.87 5.99 16.32
C GLY A 302 6.12 5.11 16.36
N THR A 303 6.85 4.97 15.26
CA THR A 303 8.07 4.15 15.20
C THR A 303 9.36 4.98 15.14
N SER A 304 10.41 4.43 15.73
CA SER A 304 11.80 4.91 15.58
C SER A 304 12.52 4.09 14.52
N ARG A 305 13.28 4.75 13.64
CA ARG A 305 13.93 4.12 12.48
C ARG A 305 15.39 4.54 12.34
N TYR A 306 16.18 3.73 11.64
CA TYR A 306 17.58 4.01 11.31
C TYR A 306 17.72 4.20 9.80
N ALA A 307 18.03 5.41 9.36
CA ALA A 307 17.98 5.83 7.96
C ALA A 307 19.36 6.30 7.47
N ALA A 308 19.71 5.94 6.23
CA ALA A 308 20.90 6.45 5.55
C ALA A 308 20.67 7.90 5.08
N GLN A 309 21.72 8.72 5.04
CA GLN A 309 21.67 10.09 4.53
C GLN A 309 21.06 10.17 3.11
N ASP A 310 21.43 9.25 2.22
CA ASP A 310 20.92 9.17 0.84
C ASP A 310 19.40 9.01 0.75
N ASN A 311 18.74 8.58 1.83
CA ASN A 311 17.29 8.40 1.91
C ASN A 311 16.58 9.53 2.67
N LEU A 312 17.31 10.57 3.09
CA LEU A 312 16.76 11.72 3.82
C LEU A 312 16.81 12.97 2.95
N GLU A 313 15.70 13.70 2.96
CA GLU A 313 15.57 14.99 2.28
C GLU A 313 14.99 16.01 3.26
N LEU A 314 15.47 17.26 3.16
CA LEU A 314 14.94 18.35 3.99
C LEU A 314 13.51 18.70 3.56
N HIS A 315 12.63 18.84 4.54
CA HIS A 315 11.21 19.09 4.28
C HIS A 315 10.97 20.58 3.94
N PRO A 316 10.40 20.93 2.77
CA PRO A 316 10.34 22.32 2.29
C PRO A 316 9.41 23.24 3.10
N SER A 317 8.49 22.66 3.88
CA SER A 317 7.58 23.39 4.78
C SER A 317 7.39 22.59 6.08
N PRO A 318 8.36 22.60 7.01
CA PRO A 318 8.40 21.71 8.18
C PRO A 318 7.09 21.73 8.98
N LEU A 319 6.70 20.57 9.50
CA LEU A 319 5.50 20.41 10.32
C LEU A 319 5.85 19.62 11.57
N GLU A 320 5.17 19.95 12.66
CA GLU A 320 5.24 19.17 13.88
C GLU A 320 4.76 17.73 13.63
N ILE A 321 5.53 16.75 14.08
CA ILE A 321 5.19 15.33 14.03
C ILE A 321 4.50 14.89 15.32
N SER A 322 3.52 13.99 15.19
CA SER A 322 2.89 13.33 16.34
C SER A 322 3.62 12.02 16.64
N HIS A 323 4.52 12.01 17.63
CA HIS A 323 5.25 10.80 18.06
C HIS A 323 5.29 10.70 19.60
N PRO A 324 5.01 9.53 20.21
CA PRO A 324 4.95 9.39 21.68
C PRO A 324 6.25 9.75 22.40
N GLU A 325 7.40 9.50 21.77
CA GLU A 325 8.72 9.78 22.36
C GLU A 325 9.29 11.16 21.99
N VAL A 326 8.57 12.01 21.25
CA VAL A 326 9.16 13.30 20.79
C VAL A 326 9.61 14.18 21.96
N GLY A 327 8.80 14.26 23.02
CA GLY A 327 9.12 15.01 24.25
C GLY A 327 10.26 14.43 25.08
N ARG A 328 10.73 13.21 24.77
CA ARG A 328 11.93 12.63 25.40
C ARG A 328 13.21 13.31 24.94
N TYR A 329 13.22 13.85 23.73
CA TYR A 329 14.42 14.37 23.05
C TYR A 329 14.35 15.87 22.77
N PHE A 330 13.14 16.42 22.58
CA PHE A 330 12.93 17.81 22.20
C PHE A 330 12.02 18.52 23.21
N SER A 331 12.27 19.82 23.43
CA SER A 331 11.48 20.65 24.33
C SER A 331 10.26 21.27 23.63
N GLU A 332 10.39 21.69 22.37
CA GLU A 332 9.34 22.36 21.60
C GLU A 332 9.61 22.36 20.09
N PHE A 333 8.59 22.65 19.28
CA PHE A 333 8.68 22.90 17.84
C PHE A 333 8.51 24.40 17.53
N ARG A 334 9.44 24.99 16.78
CA ARG A 334 9.49 26.43 16.44
C ARG A 334 9.22 26.67 14.96
N ASP A 335 8.03 26.28 14.49
CA ASP A 335 7.47 26.40 13.12
C ASP A 335 8.29 25.79 11.96
N SER A 336 9.57 25.53 12.18
CA SER A 336 10.58 25.18 11.18
C SER A 336 11.52 24.07 11.66
N HIS A 337 11.78 23.99 12.96
CA HIS A 337 12.66 22.99 13.56
C HIS A 337 12.26 22.70 15.01
N TYR A 338 12.74 21.57 15.54
CA TYR A 338 12.62 21.23 16.95
C TYR A 338 13.80 21.77 17.75
N THR A 339 13.54 22.18 18.99
CA THR A 339 14.59 22.55 19.95
C THR A 339 14.98 21.31 20.77
N ALA A 340 16.25 20.91 20.72
CA ALA A 340 16.79 19.81 21.51
C ALA A 340 16.71 20.12 23.02
N ASN A 341 16.40 19.13 23.85
CA ASN A 341 16.47 19.28 25.31
C ASN A 341 17.91 19.19 25.84
N GLU A 342 18.11 19.47 27.14
CA GLU A 342 19.45 19.49 27.77
C GLU A 342 20.23 18.18 27.55
N GLN A 343 19.57 17.03 27.68
CA GLN A 343 20.21 15.73 27.52
C GLN A 343 20.72 15.52 26.09
N LEU A 344 19.91 15.88 25.09
CA LEU A 344 20.28 15.74 23.69
C LEU A 344 21.39 16.72 23.30
N GLN A 345 21.37 17.94 23.85
CA GLN A 345 22.45 18.93 23.67
C GLN A 345 23.78 18.46 24.26
N ILE A 346 23.76 17.73 25.39
CA ILE A 346 24.97 17.13 25.96
C ILE A 346 25.56 16.07 25.02
N CYS A 347 24.71 15.25 24.39
CA CYS A 347 25.15 14.22 23.45
C CYS A 347 25.66 14.78 22.12
N TYR A 348 25.05 15.87 21.63
CA TYR A 348 25.35 16.49 20.34
C TYR A 348 25.46 18.03 20.47
N PRO A 349 26.56 18.55 21.05
CA PRO A 349 26.68 19.97 21.41
C PRO A 349 26.75 20.92 20.21
N GLU A 350 27.17 20.44 19.05
CA GLU A 350 27.35 21.26 17.84
C GLU A 350 26.06 21.36 16.98
N ASP A 351 25.12 20.44 17.16
CA ASP A 351 23.95 20.27 16.28
C ASP A 351 22.99 21.47 16.34
N LEU A 352 22.92 22.17 17.47
CA LEU A 352 22.05 23.35 17.61
C LEU A 352 22.50 24.50 16.70
N ALA A 353 23.81 24.73 16.60
CA ALA A 353 24.36 25.77 15.73
C ALA A 353 24.15 25.41 14.26
N HIS A 354 24.34 24.13 13.90
CA HIS A 354 24.08 23.61 12.56
C HIS A 354 22.60 23.73 12.16
N THR A 355 21.69 23.31 13.04
CA THR A 355 20.23 23.39 12.81
C THR A 355 19.78 24.82 12.61
N THR A 356 20.23 25.74 13.47
CA THR A 356 19.90 27.18 13.39
C THR A 356 20.38 27.77 12.07
N ARG A 357 21.62 27.48 11.67
CA ARG A 357 22.18 27.97 10.41
C ARG A 357 21.41 27.45 9.19
N ILE A 358 21.17 26.14 9.11
CA ILE A 358 20.43 25.52 7.99
C ILE A 358 19.02 26.08 7.89
N THR A 359 18.37 26.27 9.04
CA THR A 359 16.99 26.78 9.12
C THR A 359 16.93 28.25 8.68
N GLN A 360 17.92 29.06 9.07
CA GLN A 360 18.06 30.43 8.58
C GLN A 360 18.35 30.48 7.08
N GLU A 361 19.19 29.60 6.54
CA GLU A 361 19.51 29.58 5.10
C GLU A 361 18.30 29.14 4.25
N LEU A 362 17.48 28.21 4.74
CA LEU A 362 16.40 27.58 3.96
C LEU A 362 15.01 28.22 4.17
N TYR A 363 14.70 28.71 5.37
CA TYR A 363 13.33 29.10 5.73
C TYR A 363 13.17 30.58 6.09
N SER A 364 14.24 31.39 6.05
CA SER A 364 14.20 32.83 6.39
C SER A 364 13.32 33.68 5.46
N THR A 365 12.97 33.21 4.26
CA THR A 365 12.03 33.89 3.36
C THR A 365 10.55 33.71 3.75
N LEU A 366 10.23 32.85 4.72
CA LEU A 366 8.87 32.62 5.20
C LEU A 366 8.44 33.60 6.32
N SER A 367 9.38 34.36 6.91
CA SER A 367 9.11 35.21 8.09
C SER A 367 8.89 36.70 7.79
N THR A 368 8.95 37.18 6.54
CA THR A 368 8.69 38.60 6.21
C THR A 368 7.26 38.88 5.73
N GLY A 369 6.27 38.10 6.17
CA GLY A 369 4.88 38.18 5.70
C GLY A 369 3.80 38.27 6.78
N SER A 370 4.15 38.51 8.05
CA SER A 370 3.16 38.53 9.14
C SER A 370 3.46 39.53 10.26
N GLU A 371 3.99 40.71 9.93
CA GLU A 371 3.97 41.86 10.84
C GLU A 371 3.60 43.13 10.06
N GLN A 372 2.30 43.45 10.03
CA GLN A 372 1.74 44.81 10.12
C GLN A 372 0.23 44.78 9.85
N GLU A 373 -0.55 44.84 10.94
CA GLU A 373 -1.67 45.76 11.17
C GLU A 373 -2.45 45.24 12.38
N GLY A 374 -1.99 45.62 13.58
CA GLY A 374 -2.83 45.53 14.77
C GLY A 374 -3.98 46.54 14.65
N PRO A 375 -5.20 46.21 15.07
CA PRO A 375 -6.30 47.16 15.04
C PRO A 375 -6.00 48.29 16.03
N ALA A 376 -6.07 49.53 15.55
CA ALA A 376 -5.98 50.71 16.38
C ALA A 376 -7.04 50.68 17.49
N GLU A 377 -6.61 50.89 18.73
CA GLU A 377 -7.51 51.12 19.87
C GLU A 377 -8.43 52.31 19.59
N PRO A 378 -9.73 52.23 19.92
CA PRO A 378 -10.60 53.39 19.81
C PRO A 378 -10.28 54.38 20.94
N GLN A 379 -9.86 55.59 20.55
CA GLN A 379 -9.76 56.74 21.44
C GLN A 379 -11.13 57.03 22.07
N MET A 380 -11.21 56.92 23.41
CA MET A 380 -12.32 57.47 24.17
C MET A 380 -12.22 59.00 24.20
N HIS A 381 -13.23 59.67 23.64
CA HIS A 381 -13.53 61.07 23.94
C HIS A 381 -14.84 61.18 24.75
N PRO A 382 -14.95 62.16 25.66
CA PRO A 382 -15.83 62.10 26.81
C PRO A 382 -17.28 62.51 26.48
N ALA A 383 -18.21 61.93 27.23
CA ALA A 383 -19.63 62.23 27.18
C ALA A 383 -19.92 63.70 27.53
N VAL A 384 -20.52 64.43 26.58
CA VAL A 384 -21.12 65.75 26.81
C VAL A 384 -22.51 65.54 27.43
N LYS A 385 -22.69 66.05 28.64
CA LYS A 385 -24.00 66.26 29.27
C LYS A 385 -24.75 67.38 28.54
N SER A 386 -26.01 67.15 28.19
CA SER A 386 -26.99 68.23 27.99
C SER A 386 -28.29 67.87 28.71
N GLN A 387 -28.60 68.64 29.75
CA GLN A 387 -29.92 68.72 30.39
C GLN A 387 -30.92 69.37 29.44
N SER A 388 -32.19 68.92 29.46
CA SER A 388 -33.40 69.75 29.68
C SER A 388 -34.67 69.00 29.28
N HIS A 389 -35.39 68.44 30.27
CA HIS A 389 -36.70 68.95 30.71
C HIS A 389 -37.19 68.21 31.95
#